data_AF-A0A7S3LEK8-F1
#
_entry.id   AF-A0A7S3LEK8-F1
#
_cell.length_a   1.000
_cell.length_b   1.000
_cell.length_c   1.000
_cell.angle_alpha   90.00
_cell.angle_beta   90.00
_cell.angle_gamma   90.00
#
_symmetry.space_group_name_H-M   'P 1'
#
loop_
_entity.id
_entity.type
_entity.pdbx_description
1 polymer ?
#
loop_
_entity_poly.entity_id
_entity_poly.type
_entity_poly.pdbx_seq_one_letter_code
_entity_poly.pdbx_strand_id
1 'polypeptide(L)'
;VAKRWHWKRQISLWHILTHQAGMQEAIPTNITIKNLASCEFCSASFEFKVGALEQTLLPTKAPGEEASYHALSFGWLVAGTLCGAYALRHSKRSATFEQVYEELLATKLSPETLSLGFRPCGGTHDCVLAETTISELGLSSALQRRHEMSEMGETEEDEDPSKATASEALKTFKGKEFLLDPRIWNSIDAFDANVPAAGGRFTASALAHFYHDLGSGRILDKSIIERLSSLVVTEKSGGDIQGVTSLSDDDRTALGCGYQLLRFNKDAEIPSGFGHAGVGGSIGAYHRPTGLAMA
;
A
#
# COMPACT_ATOMS: atom_id res chain seq x y z
N VAL A 1 -24.06 -0.84 11.48
CA VAL A 1 -23.75 -1.85 10.43
C VAL A 1 -24.44 -1.56 9.11
N ALA A 2 -25.78 -1.45 9.03
CA ALA A 2 -26.50 -1.17 7.76
C ALA A 2 -26.00 0.06 6.99
N LYS A 3 -25.72 1.18 7.68
CA LYS A 3 -25.13 2.40 7.07
C LYS A 3 -23.80 2.11 6.36
N ARG A 4 -22.90 1.37 7.01
CA ARG A 4 -21.58 1.02 6.46
C ARG A 4 -21.68 0.05 5.28
N TRP A 5 -22.71 -0.80 5.24
CA TRP A 5 -23.00 -1.61 4.06
C TRP A 5 -23.44 -0.78 2.86
N HIS A 6 -24.27 0.25 3.09
CA HIS A 6 -24.67 1.17 2.04
C HIS A 6 -23.45 1.91 1.47
N TRP A 7 -22.58 2.42 2.35
CA TRP A 7 -21.29 3.01 1.97
C TRP A 7 -20.42 2.05 1.16
N LYS A 8 -20.26 0.80 1.58
CA LYS A 8 -19.46 -0.19 0.85
C LYS A 8 -19.93 -0.37 -0.60
N ARG A 9 -21.24 -0.35 -0.85
CA ARG A 9 -21.82 -0.47 -2.20
C ARG A 9 -21.56 0.75 -3.10
N GLN A 10 -21.18 1.88 -2.51
CA GLN A 10 -20.86 3.12 -3.22
C GLN A 10 -19.35 3.30 -3.46
N ILE A 11 -18.51 2.42 -2.91
CA ILE A 11 -17.07 2.44 -3.17
C ILE A 11 -16.86 2.15 -4.66
N SER A 12 -16.17 3.06 -5.33
CA SER A 12 -15.76 2.92 -6.72
C SER A 12 -14.28 2.55 -6.77
N LEU A 13 -13.80 2.11 -7.94
CA LEU A 13 -12.37 1.92 -8.15
C LEU A 13 -11.60 3.23 -7.92
N TRP A 14 -12.20 4.37 -8.27
CA TRP A 14 -11.64 5.69 -7.98
C TRP A 14 -11.40 5.87 -6.48
N HIS A 15 -12.41 5.64 -5.64
CA HIS A 15 -12.28 5.75 -4.19
C HIS A 15 -11.16 4.85 -3.62
N ILE A 16 -10.96 3.66 -4.18
CA ILE A 16 -9.87 2.77 -3.77
C ILE A 16 -8.52 3.36 -4.17
N LEU A 17 -8.36 3.74 -5.44
CA LEU A 17 -7.11 4.24 -6.00
C LEU A 17 -6.68 5.59 -5.40
N THR A 18 -7.59 6.36 -4.82
CA THR A 18 -7.31 7.68 -4.25
C THR A 18 -7.33 7.69 -2.72
N HIS A 19 -7.33 6.52 -2.08
CA HIS A 19 -7.37 6.38 -0.62
C HIS A 19 -8.62 7.00 0.04
N GLN A 20 -9.73 7.09 -0.69
CA GLN A 20 -11.00 7.67 -0.25
C GLN A 20 -12.10 6.64 0.01
N ALA A 21 -11.75 5.36 0.14
CA ALA A 21 -12.73 4.28 0.38
C ALA A 21 -13.20 4.21 1.84
N GLY A 22 -12.54 4.91 2.77
CA GLY A 22 -12.81 4.81 4.21
C GLY A 22 -12.42 3.46 4.81
N MET A 23 -11.43 2.77 4.21
CA MET A 23 -11.01 1.41 4.53
C MET A 23 -9.55 1.34 4.97
N GLN A 24 -8.95 2.46 5.37
CA GLN A 24 -7.53 2.55 5.73
C GLN A 24 -7.16 1.59 6.88
N GLU A 25 -8.11 1.33 7.79
CA GLU A 25 -7.98 0.46 8.95
C GLU A 25 -8.55 -0.96 8.73
N ALA A 26 -8.95 -1.29 7.51
CA ALA A 26 -9.62 -2.55 7.20
C ALA A 26 -8.63 -3.72 7.16
N ILE A 27 -8.21 -4.18 8.34
CA ILE A 27 -7.31 -5.32 8.55
C ILE A 27 -8.08 -6.48 9.17
N PRO A 28 -7.99 -7.72 8.64
CA PRO A 28 -8.62 -8.90 9.23
C PRO A 28 -8.33 -9.03 10.73
N THR A 29 -9.33 -9.40 11.52
CA THR A 29 -9.20 -9.47 12.99
C THR A 29 -8.26 -10.58 13.45
N ASN A 30 -8.24 -11.71 12.76
CA ASN A 30 -7.41 -12.87 13.04
C ASN A 30 -6.16 -12.94 12.16
N ILE A 31 -5.61 -11.78 11.77
CA ILE A 31 -4.41 -11.73 10.94
C ILE A 31 -3.19 -12.29 11.70
N THR A 32 -2.40 -13.10 11.03
CA THR A 32 -1.13 -13.68 11.45
C THR A 32 -0.12 -13.45 10.34
N ILE A 33 1.18 -13.59 10.60
CA ILE A 33 2.21 -13.45 9.54
C ILE A 33 1.92 -14.43 8.37
N LYS A 34 1.53 -15.67 8.70
CA LYS A 34 1.20 -16.69 7.71
C LYS A 34 0.02 -16.33 6.81
N ASN A 35 -1.04 -15.74 7.35
CA ASN A 35 -2.22 -15.39 6.53
C ASN A 35 -2.11 -13.99 5.90
N LEU A 36 -1.28 -13.10 6.47
CA LEU A 36 -0.86 -11.84 5.86
C LEU A 36 -0.20 -12.11 4.51
N ALA A 37 0.57 -13.19 4.41
CA ALA A 37 1.23 -13.62 3.19
C ALA A 37 0.30 -14.08 2.06
N SER A 38 -1.01 -14.25 2.31
CA SER A 38 -2.00 -14.63 1.30
C SER A 38 -2.85 -13.43 0.91
N CYS A 39 -2.67 -12.95 -0.32
CA CYS A 39 -3.50 -11.93 -0.90
C CYS A 39 -4.99 -12.35 -0.90
N GLU A 40 -5.29 -13.61 -1.25
CA GLU A 40 -6.65 -14.15 -1.31
C GLU A 40 -7.33 -14.13 0.04
N PHE A 41 -6.64 -14.55 1.10
CA PHE A 41 -7.18 -14.53 2.45
C PHE A 41 -7.53 -13.09 2.87
N CYS A 42 -6.62 -12.16 2.61
CA CYS A 42 -6.81 -10.77 2.98
C CYS A 42 -7.92 -10.11 2.15
N SER A 43 -7.95 -10.33 0.83
CA SER A 43 -9.00 -9.78 -0.06
C SER A 43 -10.38 -10.39 0.22
N ALA A 44 -10.46 -11.67 0.60
CA ALA A 44 -11.72 -12.32 0.95
C ALA A 44 -12.39 -11.72 2.19
N SER A 45 -11.64 -11.01 3.04
CA SER A 45 -12.19 -10.30 4.21
C SER A 45 -13.07 -9.11 3.81
N PHE A 46 -12.97 -8.63 2.57
CA PHE A 46 -13.81 -7.57 2.02
C PHE A 46 -15.06 -8.09 1.30
N GLU A 47 -15.15 -9.39 1.07
CA GLU A 47 -16.28 -10.00 0.38
C GLU A 47 -17.49 -10.13 1.29
N PHE A 48 -18.67 -10.09 0.67
CA PHE A 48 -19.93 -10.36 1.36
C PHE A 48 -20.01 -11.85 1.70
N LYS A 49 -19.99 -12.21 2.99
CA LYS A 49 -20.11 -13.59 3.46
C LYS A 49 -21.53 -13.87 3.92
N VAL A 50 -22.24 -14.71 3.15
CA VAL A 50 -23.60 -15.17 3.52
C VAL A 50 -23.51 -15.91 4.86
N GLY A 51 -24.24 -15.44 5.88
CA GLY A 51 -24.27 -16.05 7.21
C GLY A 51 -23.20 -15.59 8.19
N ALA A 52 -22.31 -14.66 7.79
CA ALA A 52 -21.27 -14.09 8.65
C ALA A 52 -21.02 -12.60 8.29
N LEU A 53 -22.10 -11.80 8.28
CA LEU A 53 -22.07 -10.41 7.82
C LEU A 53 -21.13 -9.53 8.67
N GLU A 54 -21.01 -9.86 9.95
CA GLU A 54 -20.13 -9.24 10.92
C GLU A 54 -18.64 -9.47 10.63
N GLN A 55 -18.30 -10.49 9.83
CA GLN A 55 -16.92 -10.77 9.43
C GLN A 55 -16.48 -10.01 8.18
N THR A 56 -17.41 -9.40 7.43
CA THR A 56 -17.04 -8.54 6.30
C THR A 56 -16.50 -7.22 6.83
N LEU A 57 -15.30 -6.84 6.38
CA LEU A 57 -14.73 -5.53 6.66
C LEU A 57 -15.54 -4.44 5.93
N LEU A 58 -15.91 -3.40 6.68
CA LEU A 58 -16.78 -2.32 6.21
C LEU A 58 -16.08 -0.96 6.37
N PRO A 59 -16.44 0.06 5.58
CA PRO A 59 -15.81 1.38 5.68
C PRO A 59 -16.17 2.09 6.97
N THR A 60 -15.20 2.74 7.62
CA THR A 60 -15.39 3.50 8.85
C THR A 60 -15.96 4.90 8.58
N LYS A 61 -15.61 5.48 7.42
CA LYS A 61 -16.11 6.77 6.89
C LYS A 61 -16.85 6.54 5.56
N ALA A 62 -17.66 7.52 5.12
CA ALA A 62 -18.31 7.39 3.82
C ALA A 62 -17.28 7.51 2.68
N PRO A 63 -17.48 6.83 1.53
CA PRO A 63 -16.57 6.95 0.40
C PRO A 63 -16.54 8.39 -0.12
N GLY A 64 -15.34 8.94 -0.33
CA GLY A 64 -15.13 10.32 -0.76
C GLY A 64 -15.20 11.37 0.37
N GLU A 65 -15.54 10.97 1.60
CA GLU A 65 -15.60 11.89 2.75
C GLU A 65 -14.20 12.41 3.13
N GLU A 66 -13.19 11.54 3.07
CA GLU A 66 -11.82 11.84 3.46
C GLU A 66 -10.85 10.95 2.67
N ALA A 67 -9.66 11.48 2.36
CA ALA A 67 -8.54 10.67 1.91
C ALA A 67 -7.64 10.34 3.11
N SER A 68 -7.34 9.05 3.29
CA SER A 68 -6.48 8.57 4.35
C SER A 68 -5.71 7.35 3.88
N TYR A 69 -4.38 7.38 3.97
CA TYR A 69 -3.51 6.33 3.45
C TYR A 69 -3.88 4.90 3.92
N HIS A 70 -4.08 4.00 2.96
CA HIS A 70 -4.48 2.61 3.19
C HIS A 70 -3.26 1.69 3.21
N ALA A 71 -2.43 1.77 4.25
CA ALA A 71 -1.09 1.16 4.29
C ALA A 71 -1.01 -0.31 3.83
N LEU A 72 -1.95 -1.16 4.27
CA LEU A 72 -2.03 -2.56 3.84
C LEU A 72 -3.28 -2.84 3.00
N SER A 73 -4.42 -2.27 3.39
CA SER A 73 -5.70 -2.55 2.74
C SER A 73 -5.78 -2.05 1.31
N PHE A 74 -4.93 -1.09 0.89
CA PHE A 74 -4.86 -0.63 -0.50
C PHE A 74 -4.61 -1.79 -1.46
N GLY A 75 -3.54 -2.54 -1.21
CA GLY A 75 -3.12 -3.65 -2.07
C GLY A 75 -4.20 -4.73 -2.17
N TRP A 76 -4.84 -5.09 -1.05
CA TRP A 76 -5.89 -6.11 -1.02
C TRP A 76 -7.18 -5.66 -1.70
N LEU A 77 -7.57 -4.40 -1.56
CA LEU A 77 -8.74 -3.83 -2.25
C LEU A 77 -8.52 -3.78 -3.76
N VAL A 78 -7.34 -3.33 -4.20
CA VAL A 78 -6.97 -3.30 -5.62
C VAL A 78 -6.90 -4.71 -6.19
N ALA A 79 -6.18 -5.62 -5.53
CA ALA A 79 -6.02 -7.00 -5.98
C ALA A 79 -7.36 -7.74 -6.02
N GLY A 80 -8.18 -7.65 -4.97
CA GLY A 80 -9.51 -8.29 -4.94
C GLY A 80 -10.43 -7.77 -6.07
N THR A 81 -10.44 -6.45 -6.30
CA THR A 81 -11.22 -5.85 -7.39
C THR A 81 -10.71 -6.30 -8.76
N LEU A 82 -9.39 -6.31 -8.95
CA LEU A 82 -8.74 -6.71 -10.20
C LEU A 82 -8.97 -8.20 -10.50
N CYS A 83 -8.73 -9.08 -9.54
CA CYS A 83 -8.92 -10.53 -9.66
C CYS A 83 -10.39 -10.87 -9.93
N GLY A 84 -11.32 -10.24 -9.21
CA GLY A 84 -12.76 -10.42 -9.44
C GLY A 84 -13.18 -9.98 -10.86
N ALA A 85 -12.76 -8.80 -11.30
CA ALA A 85 -13.06 -8.30 -12.64
C ALA A 85 -12.45 -9.18 -13.74
N TYR A 86 -11.22 -9.64 -13.54
CA TYR A 86 -10.53 -10.54 -14.45
C TYR A 86 -11.25 -11.90 -14.54
N ALA A 87 -11.65 -12.49 -13.41
CA ALA A 87 -12.35 -13.76 -13.36
C ALA A 87 -13.71 -13.68 -14.09
N LEU A 88 -14.48 -12.61 -13.83
CA LEU A 88 -15.73 -12.33 -14.51
C LEU A 88 -15.54 -12.21 -16.03
N ARG A 89 -14.54 -11.44 -16.47
CA ARG A 89 -14.24 -11.25 -17.90
C ARG A 89 -13.88 -12.55 -18.62
N HIS A 90 -13.20 -13.46 -17.94
CA HIS A 90 -12.75 -14.73 -18.51
C HIS A 90 -13.65 -15.92 -18.17
N SER A 91 -14.84 -15.68 -17.58
CA SER A 91 -15.75 -16.74 -17.13
C SER A 91 -15.09 -17.78 -16.21
N LYS A 92 -14.09 -17.36 -15.42
CA LYS A 92 -13.42 -18.19 -14.41
C LYS A 92 -14.16 -18.06 -13.07
N ARG A 93 -14.11 -19.12 -12.25
CA ARG A 93 -14.66 -19.09 -10.88
C ARG A 93 -13.89 -18.11 -9.97
N SER A 94 -12.57 -18.05 -10.14
CA SER A 94 -11.66 -17.19 -9.38
C SER A 94 -10.37 -16.99 -10.18
N ALA A 95 -9.56 -16.01 -9.77
CA ALA A 95 -8.21 -15.80 -10.27
C ALA A 95 -7.32 -15.32 -9.11
N THR A 96 -6.07 -15.74 -9.10
CA THR A 96 -5.08 -15.26 -8.11
C THR A 96 -4.41 -13.98 -8.62
N PHE A 97 -3.83 -13.19 -7.72
CA PHE A 97 -3.17 -11.94 -8.12
C PHE A 97 -1.94 -12.20 -9.01
N GLU A 98 -1.20 -13.29 -8.74
CA GLU A 98 -0.08 -13.75 -9.56
C GLU A 98 -0.53 -14.10 -10.98
N GLN A 99 -1.63 -14.84 -11.12
CA GLN A 99 -2.17 -15.18 -12.44
C GLN A 99 -2.51 -13.93 -13.24
N VAL A 100 -3.15 -12.95 -12.60
CA VAL A 100 -3.49 -11.70 -13.27
C VAL A 100 -2.25 -10.88 -13.61
N TYR A 101 -1.25 -10.85 -12.72
CA TYR A 101 0.04 -10.22 -12.97
C TYR A 101 0.74 -10.84 -14.19
N GLU A 102 0.91 -12.16 -14.20
CA GLU A 102 1.62 -12.87 -15.26
C GLU A 102 0.94 -12.66 -16.62
N GLU A 103 -0.39 -12.76 -16.67
CA GLU A 103 -1.11 -12.66 -17.93
C GLU A 103 -1.24 -11.22 -18.45
N LEU A 104 -1.34 -10.21 -17.58
CA LEU A 104 -1.62 -8.82 -17.98
C LEU A 104 -0.42 -7.88 -17.92
N LEU A 105 0.41 -7.98 -16.88
CA LEU A 105 1.49 -7.04 -16.61
C LEU A 105 2.84 -7.60 -17.08
N ALA A 106 3.19 -8.83 -16.70
CA ALA A 106 4.48 -9.42 -17.02
C ALA A 106 4.72 -9.50 -18.54
N THR A 107 3.68 -9.78 -19.33
CA THR A 107 3.73 -9.79 -20.81
C THR A 107 4.06 -8.43 -21.43
N LYS A 108 3.92 -7.34 -20.67
CA LYS A 108 4.20 -5.97 -21.13
C LYS A 108 5.52 -5.42 -20.60
N LEU A 109 6.16 -6.07 -19.65
CA LEU A 109 7.44 -5.61 -19.12
C LEU A 109 8.55 -5.87 -20.14
N SER A 110 9.57 -5.01 -20.14
CA SER A 110 10.77 -5.24 -20.93
C SER A 110 11.52 -6.49 -20.43
N PRO A 111 12.22 -7.22 -21.33
CA PRO A 111 13.09 -8.31 -20.92
C PRO A 111 14.11 -7.90 -19.86
N GLU A 112 14.61 -6.66 -19.93
CA GLU A 112 15.53 -6.08 -18.96
C GLU A 112 14.90 -6.01 -17.56
N THR A 113 13.69 -5.45 -17.43
CA THR A 113 12.97 -5.36 -16.14
C THR A 113 12.75 -6.74 -15.51
N LEU A 114 12.36 -7.72 -16.33
CA LEU A 114 12.14 -9.10 -15.87
C LEU A 114 13.47 -9.74 -15.43
N SER A 115 14.53 -9.60 -16.22
CA SER A 115 15.85 -10.19 -15.93
C SER A 115 16.51 -9.63 -14.66
N LEU A 116 16.19 -8.39 -14.31
CA LEU A 116 16.69 -7.72 -13.10
C LEU A 116 15.91 -8.11 -11.83
N GLY A 117 14.91 -8.99 -11.96
CA GLY A 117 14.16 -9.54 -10.83
C GLY A 117 13.07 -8.61 -10.31
N PHE A 118 12.32 -7.94 -11.19
CA PHE A 118 11.11 -7.23 -10.78
C PHE A 118 10.01 -8.21 -10.35
N ARG A 119 9.76 -8.35 -9.04
CA ARG A 119 8.82 -9.35 -8.48
C ARG A 119 7.80 -8.71 -7.53
N PRO A 120 6.65 -8.24 -8.06
CA PRO A 120 5.65 -7.54 -7.25
C PRO A 120 4.75 -8.46 -6.42
N CYS A 121 4.75 -9.77 -6.68
CA CYS A 121 3.91 -10.76 -5.99
C CYS A 121 4.69 -11.64 -4.99
N GLY A 122 5.78 -11.12 -4.40
CA GLY A 122 6.62 -11.86 -3.44
C GLY A 122 7.90 -12.45 -4.06
N GLY A 123 8.79 -12.95 -3.20
CA GLY A 123 9.99 -13.68 -3.62
C GLY A 123 9.62 -15.09 -4.12
N THR A 124 10.48 -15.67 -4.95
CA THR A 124 10.56 -17.12 -5.12
C THR A 124 11.87 -17.57 -4.45
N HIS A 125 11.95 -18.82 -3.97
CA HIS A 125 13.09 -19.33 -3.18
C HIS A 125 14.50 -19.17 -3.83
N ASP A 126 14.57 -18.86 -5.12
CA ASP A 126 15.78 -18.57 -5.90
C ASP A 126 16.30 -17.12 -5.78
N CYS A 127 15.65 -16.25 -4.99
CA CYS A 127 16.06 -14.86 -4.83
C CYS A 127 17.20 -14.68 -3.80
N VAL A 128 18.18 -13.82 -4.14
CA VAL A 128 19.13 -13.27 -3.17
C VAL A 128 18.45 -12.09 -2.48
N LEU A 129 17.96 -12.29 -1.26
CA LEU A 129 17.41 -11.20 -0.45
C LEU A 129 18.46 -10.69 0.53
N ALA A 130 18.57 -9.36 0.61
CA ALA A 130 19.24 -8.70 1.72
C ALA A 130 18.29 -8.64 2.93
N GLU A 131 18.82 -8.84 4.13
CA GLU A 131 18.05 -8.66 5.36
C GLU A 131 17.66 -7.19 5.55
N THR A 132 16.40 -6.93 5.86
CA THR A 132 15.95 -5.60 6.27
C THR A 132 16.58 -5.29 7.62
N THR A 133 17.47 -4.31 7.65
CA THR A 133 18.08 -3.81 8.88
C THR A 133 17.46 -2.48 9.29
N ILE A 134 17.42 -2.23 10.58
CA ILE A 134 16.84 -1.03 11.19
C ILE A 134 17.88 -0.44 12.14
N SER A 135 18.14 0.87 12.06
CA SER A 135 19.09 1.52 12.96
C SER A 135 18.49 1.74 14.36
N GLU A 136 17.19 2.06 14.44
CA GLU A 136 16.36 2.14 15.65
C GLU A 136 14.92 2.48 15.19
N LEU A 137 13.90 1.68 15.55
CA LEU A 137 12.50 2.05 15.26
C LEU A 137 11.96 2.94 16.37
N GLY A 138 11.66 4.21 16.06
CA GLY A 138 10.91 5.09 16.96
C GLY A 138 9.54 4.50 17.31
N LEU A 139 8.80 3.95 16.34
CA LEU A 139 7.44 3.43 16.56
C LEU A 139 7.38 2.13 17.36
N SER A 140 8.18 1.10 17.01
CA SER A 140 8.11 -0.17 17.74
C SER A 140 8.67 -0.04 19.15
N SER A 141 9.72 0.77 19.37
CA SER A 141 10.19 1.08 20.72
C SER A 141 9.22 1.97 21.50
N ALA A 142 8.44 2.84 20.85
CA ALA A 142 7.38 3.60 21.50
C ALA A 142 6.16 2.73 21.84
N LEU A 143 5.81 1.77 20.99
CA LEU A 143 4.75 0.78 21.23
C LEU A 143 5.13 -0.19 22.34
N GLN A 144 6.35 -0.72 22.31
CA GLN A 144 6.92 -1.58 23.34
C GLN A 144 6.93 -0.87 24.70
N ARG A 145 7.44 0.38 24.75
CA ARG A 145 7.40 1.20 25.97
C ARG A 145 5.99 1.43 26.48
N ARG A 146 5.02 1.72 25.59
CA ARG A 146 3.61 1.87 26.00
C ARG A 146 2.98 0.57 26.49
N HIS A 147 3.31 -0.57 25.90
CA HIS A 147 2.86 -1.89 26.39
C HIS A 147 3.40 -2.15 27.79
N GLU A 148 4.69 -1.94 28.00
CA GLU A 148 5.36 -2.08 29.30
C GLU A 148 4.78 -1.13 30.35
N MET A 149 4.53 0.14 30.01
CA MET A 149 3.88 1.11 30.92
C MET A 149 2.42 0.76 31.23
N SER A 150 1.66 0.25 30.25
CA SER A 150 0.29 -0.21 30.46
C SER A 150 0.23 -1.45 31.35
N GLU A 151 1.21 -2.36 31.26
CA GLU A 151 1.33 -3.50 32.17
C GLU A 151 1.72 -3.08 33.59
N MET A 152 2.45 -1.95 33.73
CA MET A 152 2.77 -1.35 35.02
C MET A 152 1.65 -0.48 35.61
N GLY A 153 0.50 -0.35 34.93
CA GLY A 153 -0.69 0.36 35.44
C GLY A 153 -0.60 1.89 35.36
N GLU A 154 0.33 2.43 34.56
CA GLU A 154 0.48 3.87 34.34
C GLU A 154 -0.38 4.29 33.14
N THR A 155 -1.13 5.40 33.28
CA THR A 155 -1.92 5.99 32.20
C THR A 155 -1.29 7.33 31.81
N GLU A 156 -0.87 7.48 30.55
CA GLU A 156 -0.46 8.78 30.01
C GLU A 156 -1.71 9.66 29.82
N GLU A 157 -1.71 10.86 30.41
CA GLU A 157 -2.60 11.94 30.00
C GLU A 157 -2.08 12.50 28.66
N ASP A 158 -2.79 12.20 27.56
CA ASP A 158 -2.46 12.70 26.21
C ASP A 158 -2.67 14.23 26.14
N GLU A 159 -1.62 15.02 26.44
CA GLU A 159 -1.68 16.50 26.34
C GLU A 159 -1.45 17.05 24.91
N ASP A 160 -1.05 16.22 23.94
CA ASP A 160 -0.70 16.67 22.58
C ASP A 160 -1.75 16.28 21.52
N PRO A 161 -2.50 17.24 20.95
CA PRO A 161 -3.52 16.97 19.92
C PRO A 161 -2.95 16.41 18.60
N SER A 162 -1.63 16.50 18.36
CA SER A 162 -0.98 15.83 17.21
C SER A 162 -0.81 14.31 17.42
N LYS A 163 -0.83 13.84 18.67
CA LYS A 163 -0.78 12.42 19.03
C LYS A 163 -2.15 11.74 19.03
N ALA A 164 -3.24 12.51 18.94
CA ALA A 164 -4.61 11.97 18.87
C ALA A 164 -4.82 11.07 17.63
N THR A 165 -4.25 11.42 16.48
CA THR A 165 -4.29 10.60 15.26
C THR A 165 -3.42 9.34 15.36
N ALA A 166 -2.27 9.43 16.05
CA ALA A 166 -1.47 8.25 16.38
C ALA A 166 -2.24 7.33 17.34
N SER A 167 -2.91 7.87 18.35
CA SER A 167 -3.76 7.13 19.31
C SER A 167 -4.90 6.36 18.62
N GLU A 168 -5.50 6.91 17.56
CA GLU A 168 -6.55 6.24 16.80
C GLU A 168 -6.02 5.13 15.89
N ALA A 169 -4.92 5.38 15.16
CA ALA A 169 -4.23 4.35 14.38
C ALA A 169 -3.71 3.20 15.28
N LEU A 170 -3.20 3.51 16.47
CA LEU A 170 -2.77 2.51 17.45
C LEU A 170 -3.91 1.58 17.90
N LYS A 171 -5.15 2.08 18.00
CA LYS A 171 -6.32 1.23 18.35
C LYS A 171 -6.58 0.17 17.28
N THR A 172 -6.39 0.50 16.00
CA THR A 172 -6.54 -0.44 14.88
C THR A 172 -5.53 -1.58 14.94
N PHE A 173 -4.30 -1.27 15.36
CA PHE A 173 -3.19 -2.22 15.47
C PHE A 173 -3.11 -2.94 16.82
N LYS A 174 -4.02 -2.65 17.77
CA LYS A 174 -4.05 -3.35 19.06
C LYS A 174 -4.24 -4.86 18.85
N GLY A 175 -3.29 -5.66 19.32
CA GLY A 175 -3.19 -7.11 19.10
C GLY A 175 -2.66 -7.52 17.72
N LYS A 176 -2.19 -6.57 16.91
CA LYS A 176 -1.61 -6.74 15.57
C LYS A 176 -0.38 -5.87 15.38
N GLU A 177 0.30 -5.54 16.47
CA GLU A 177 1.43 -4.60 16.52
C GLU A 177 2.59 -5.05 15.63
N PHE A 178 2.71 -6.37 15.41
CA PHE A 178 3.68 -6.95 14.49
C PHE A 178 3.57 -6.39 13.07
N LEU A 179 2.40 -5.92 12.62
CA LEU A 179 2.22 -5.31 11.29
C LEU A 179 2.99 -3.99 11.12
N LEU A 180 3.38 -3.36 12.22
CA LEU A 180 4.16 -2.11 12.24
C LEU A 180 5.66 -2.37 12.36
N ASP A 181 6.07 -3.63 12.54
CA ASP A 181 7.47 -4.00 12.63
C ASP A 181 7.99 -4.43 11.25
N PRO A 182 8.85 -3.64 10.58
CA PRO A 182 9.38 -3.99 9.28
C PRO A 182 10.20 -5.30 9.29
N ARG A 183 10.65 -5.79 10.46
CA ARG A 183 11.36 -7.07 10.56
C ARG A 183 10.47 -8.26 10.22
N ILE A 184 9.13 -8.13 10.23
CA ILE A 184 8.26 -9.22 9.78
C ILE A 184 8.58 -9.64 8.35
N TRP A 185 9.06 -8.72 7.52
CA TRP A 185 9.41 -8.95 6.12
C TRP A 185 10.70 -9.77 5.95
N ASN A 186 11.45 -10.03 7.02
CA ASN A 186 12.59 -10.95 7.04
C ASN A 186 12.19 -12.39 7.40
N SER A 187 10.94 -12.62 7.83
CA SER A 187 10.49 -13.97 8.19
C SER A 187 10.34 -14.86 6.95
N ILE A 188 10.48 -16.18 7.14
CA ILE A 188 10.30 -17.15 6.05
C ILE A 188 8.88 -17.10 5.48
N ASP A 189 7.88 -16.89 6.33
CA ASP A 189 6.49 -16.74 5.91
C ASP A 189 6.28 -15.47 5.07
N ALA A 190 7.07 -14.41 5.29
CA ALA A 190 7.01 -13.16 4.55
C ALA A 190 7.90 -13.13 3.29
N PHE A 191 8.72 -14.16 3.08
CA PHE A 191 9.67 -14.23 1.96
C PHE A 191 8.93 -14.37 0.62
N ASP A 192 8.05 -15.38 0.53
CA ASP A 192 7.20 -15.64 -0.65
C ASP A 192 5.82 -14.99 -0.51
N ALA A 193 5.68 -14.04 0.42
CA ALA A 193 4.40 -13.44 0.72
C ALA A 193 3.91 -12.53 -0.41
N ASN A 194 2.76 -12.87 -0.97
CA ASN A 194 2.06 -12.01 -1.90
C ASN A 194 1.21 -11.00 -1.12
N VAL A 195 1.87 -9.91 -0.70
CA VAL A 195 1.20 -8.75 -0.10
C VAL A 195 1.33 -7.57 -1.06
N PRO A 196 0.33 -7.29 -1.92
CA PRO A 196 0.50 -6.30 -2.99
C PRO A 196 0.89 -4.89 -2.52
N ALA A 197 0.59 -4.53 -1.26
CA ALA A 197 0.94 -3.24 -0.68
C ALA A 197 2.38 -3.14 -0.15
N ALA A 198 3.04 -4.26 0.19
CA ALA A 198 4.29 -4.23 0.96
C ALA A 198 5.25 -5.42 0.74
N GLY A 199 4.82 -6.49 0.08
CA GLY A 199 5.58 -7.72 -0.12
C GLY A 199 6.41 -7.76 -1.41
N GLY A 200 6.40 -6.68 -2.20
CA GLY A 200 7.16 -6.60 -3.45
C GLY A 200 8.66 -6.67 -3.21
N ARG A 201 9.37 -7.43 -4.05
CA ARG A 201 10.83 -7.61 -3.97
C ARG A 201 11.47 -7.12 -5.25
N PHE A 202 12.31 -6.09 -5.12
CA PHE A 202 12.92 -5.42 -6.26
C PHE A 202 14.36 -5.02 -5.92
N THR A 203 15.24 -5.08 -6.91
CA THR A 203 16.46 -4.28 -6.89
C THR A 203 16.11 -2.84 -7.30
N ALA A 204 16.91 -1.85 -6.90
CA ALA A 204 16.74 -0.47 -7.38
C ALA A 204 16.76 -0.41 -8.91
N SER A 205 17.65 -1.19 -9.55
CA SER A 205 17.68 -1.28 -11.02
C SER A 205 16.37 -1.81 -11.60
N ALA A 206 15.82 -2.89 -11.07
CA ALA A 206 14.55 -3.46 -11.53
C ALA A 206 13.38 -2.47 -11.35
N LEU A 207 13.33 -1.78 -10.21
CA LEU A 207 12.26 -0.81 -9.92
C LEU A 207 12.37 0.43 -10.83
N ALA A 208 13.58 0.93 -11.08
CA ALA A 208 13.81 2.03 -12.02
C ALA A 208 13.41 1.64 -13.45
N HIS A 209 13.71 0.42 -13.91
CA HIS A 209 13.29 -0.06 -15.23
C HIS A 209 11.78 -0.27 -15.31
N PHE A 210 11.12 -0.73 -14.25
CA PHE A 210 9.66 -0.78 -14.19
C PHE A 210 9.04 0.60 -14.38
N TYR A 211 9.53 1.62 -13.65
CA TYR A 211 9.03 2.99 -13.81
C TYR A 211 9.37 3.58 -15.19
N HIS A 212 10.46 3.17 -15.81
CA HIS A 212 10.78 3.51 -17.19
C HIS A 212 9.76 2.89 -18.17
N ASP A 213 9.49 1.59 -18.08
CA ASP A 213 8.49 0.89 -18.91
C ASP A 213 7.09 1.47 -18.72
N LEU A 214 6.74 1.84 -17.49
CA LEU A 214 5.49 2.52 -17.19
C LEU A 214 5.46 3.90 -17.87
N GLY A 215 6.36 4.82 -17.50
CA GLY A 215 6.34 6.20 -17.97
C GLY A 215 6.62 6.39 -19.46
N SER A 216 7.35 5.47 -20.09
CA SER A 216 7.58 5.46 -21.55
C SER A 216 6.36 5.07 -22.36
N GLY A 217 5.33 4.51 -21.71
CA GLY A 217 4.07 4.12 -22.34
C GLY A 217 4.01 2.65 -22.77
N ARG A 218 4.96 1.80 -22.34
CA ARG A 218 4.99 0.37 -22.70
C ARG A 218 3.86 -0.39 -22.02
N ILE A 219 3.62 -0.12 -20.74
CA ILE A 219 2.63 -0.85 -19.91
C ILE A 219 1.21 -0.30 -20.14
N LEU A 220 1.10 1.03 -20.10
CA LEU A 220 -0.14 1.80 -20.27
C LEU A 220 0.13 2.96 -21.23
N ASP A 221 -0.90 3.39 -21.96
CA ASP A 221 -0.78 4.58 -22.81
C ASP A 221 -0.43 5.83 -22.00
N LYS A 222 0.39 6.72 -22.58
CA LYS A 222 0.86 7.94 -21.90
C LYS A 222 -0.28 8.83 -21.45
N SER A 223 -1.35 8.96 -22.22
CA SER A 223 -2.51 9.79 -21.84
C SER A 223 -3.23 9.23 -20.61
N ILE A 224 -3.25 7.90 -20.45
CA ILE A 224 -3.81 7.24 -19.27
C ILE A 224 -2.92 7.53 -18.06
N ILE A 225 -1.60 7.42 -18.21
CA ILE A 225 -0.64 7.69 -17.14
C ILE A 225 -0.72 9.15 -16.70
N GLU A 226 -0.79 10.10 -17.64
CA GLU A 226 -0.96 11.53 -17.33
C GLU A 226 -2.22 11.78 -16.51
N ARG A 227 -3.34 11.16 -16.89
CA ARG A 227 -4.58 11.26 -16.12
C ARG A 227 -4.48 10.63 -14.73
N LEU A 228 -3.96 9.40 -14.63
CA LEU A 228 -3.86 8.69 -13.35
C LEU A 228 -2.84 9.34 -12.40
N SER A 229 -1.85 10.02 -12.95
CA SER A 229 -0.81 10.68 -12.19
C SER A 229 -1.05 12.20 -12.05
N SER A 230 -2.27 12.67 -12.32
CA SER A 230 -2.67 14.06 -12.02
C SER A 230 -3.02 14.21 -10.54
N LEU A 231 -2.90 15.43 -10.00
CA LEU A 231 -3.25 15.71 -8.61
C LEU A 231 -4.74 15.48 -8.39
N VAL A 232 -5.06 14.53 -7.51
CA VAL A 232 -6.44 14.24 -7.09
C VAL A 232 -6.69 14.74 -5.69
N VAL A 233 -5.80 14.41 -4.75
CA VAL A 233 -5.97 14.77 -3.35
C VAL A 233 -4.62 15.05 -2.70
N THR A 234 -4.65 15.89 -1.68
CA THR A 234 -3.52 16.13 -0.79
C THR A 234 -3.94 15.71 0.60
N GLU A 235 -3.19 14.80 1.23
CA GLU A 235 -3.42 14.36 2.60
C GLU A 235 -2.26 14.77 3.51
N LYS A 236 -2.48 14.77 4.83
CA LYS A 236 -1.38 14.88 5.79
C LYS A 236 -0.53 13.61 5.69
N SER A 237 0.76 13.78 5.42
CA SER A 237 1.74 12.71 5.32
C SER A 237 1.87 12.00 6.66
N GLY A 238 1.70 10.68 6.64
CA GLY A 238 2.09 9.82 7.75
C GLY A 238 3.48 9.24 7.46
N GLY A 239 4.53 10.07 7.49
CA GLY A 239 5.88 9.70 7.03
C GLY A 239 6.40 8.36 7.59
N ASP A 240 6.03 8.04 8.84
CA ASP A 240 6.37 6.79 9.52
C ASP A 240 5.73 5.53 8.91
N ILE A 241 4.61 5.67 8.18
CA ILE A 241 3.79 4.57 7.62
C ILE A 241 3.77 4.62 6.09
N GLN A 242 3.89 5.82 5.51
CA GLN A 242 3.73 6.08 4.08
C GLN A 242 5.08 6.22 3.34
N GLY A 243 6.18 6.41 4.07
CA GLY A 243 7.46 6.81 3.49
C GLY A 243 7.47 8.31 3.14
N VAL A 244 8.66 8.90 3.14
CA VAL A 244 8.82 10.34 2.90
C VAL A 244 8.90 10.59 1.39
N THR A 245 7.92 11.33 0.85
CA THR A 245 7.77 11.60 -0.58
C THR A 245 8.25 12.98 -1.01
N SER A 246 8.53 13.85 -0.03
CA SER A 246 9.05 15.18 -0.25
C SER A 246 10.36 15.36 0.50
N LEU A 247 11.33 15.97 -0.16
CA LEU A 247 12.55 16.49 0.48
C LEU A 247 12.29 17.84 1.19
N SER A 248 11.05 18.35 1.14
CA SER A 248 10.64 19.61 1.78
C SER A 248 9.90 19.36 3.10
N ASP A 249 9.95 20.33 4.00
CA ASP A 249 9.21 20.37 5.29
C ASP A 249 7.68 20.48 5.13
N ASP A 250 7.11 20.11 3.97
CA ASP A 250 5.67 20.07 3.76
C ASP A 250 5.21 18.65 4.10
N ASP A 251 4.58 18.49 5.27
CA ASP A 251 4.02 17.23 5.78
C ASP A 251 2.77 16.81 4.99
N ARG A 252 2.71 17.07 3.69
CA ARG A 252 1.57 16.76 2.83
C ARG A 252 1.99 15.92 1.66
N THR A 253 1.34 14.77 1.53
CA THR A 253 1.52 13.87 0.39
C THR A 253 0.50 14.23 -0.68
N ALA A 254 0.99 14.61 -1.86
CA ALA A 254 0.16 14.76 -3.05
C ALA A 254 -0.07 13.39 -3.70
N LEU A 255 -1.32 13.05 -3.98
CA LEU A 255 -1.72 11.75 -4.52
C LEU A 255 -2.47 11.90 -5.85
N GLY A 256 -2.14 11.01 -6.77
CA GLY A 256 -2.98 10.67 -7.92
C GLY A 256 -3.76 9.38 -7.68
N CYS A 257 -4.16 8.70 -8.74
CA CYS A 257 -4.79 7.39 -8.69
C CYS A 257 -3.73 6.28 -8.54
N GLY A 258 -3.43 5.90 -7.31
CA GLY A 258 -2.49 4.82 -6.96
C GLY A 258 -1.02 5.24 -6.98
N TYR A 259 -0.75 6.54 -7.08
CA TYR A 259 0.61 7.09 -7.11
C TYR A 259 0.74 8.26 -6.16
N GLN A 260 1.90 8.34 -5.51
CA GLN A 260 2.37 9.57 -4.91
C GLN A 260 2.94 10.46 -6.01
N LEU A 261 2.75 11.77 -5.87
CA LEU A 261 3.22 12.77 -6.81
C LEU A 261 4.45 13.46 -6.24
N LEU A 262 5.56 13.34 -6.95
CA LEU A 262 6.87 13.73 -6.46
C LEU A 262 7.27 15.11 -7.00
N ARG A 263 7.80 15.94 -6.11
CA ARG A 263 8.42 17.23 -6.45
C ARG A 263 9.94 17.06 -6.50
N PHE A 264 10.49 17.14 -7.71
CA PHE A 264 11.94 17.14 -7.94
C PHE A 264 12.57 18.53 -7.81
N ASN A 265 11.75 19.57 -7.93
CA ASN A 265 12.12 20.94 -7.66
C ASN A 265 11.24 21.46 -6.52
N LYS A 266 11.87 21.87 -5.41
CA LYS A 266 11.19 22.41 -4.24
C LYS A 266 10.38 23.68 -4.53
N ASP A 267 10.80 24.44 -5.53
CA ASP A 267 10.18 25.72 -5.91
C ASP A 267 9.06 25.53 -6.95
N ALA A 268 8.86 24.29 -7.44
CA ALA A 268 7.80 24.00 -8.39
C ALA A 268 6.44 23.79 -7.68
N GLU A 269 5.44 24.57 -8.09
CA GLU A 269 4.07 24.44 -7.55
C GLU A 269 3.47 23.06 -7.84
N ILE A 270 3.73 22.54 -9.05
CA ILE A 270 3.15 21.29 -9.56
C ILE A 270 4.18 20.16 -9.47
N PRO A 271 3.83 19.00 -8.87
CA PRO A 271 4.67 17.81 -8.90
C PRO A 271 5.03 17.38 -10.32
N SER A 272 6.33 17.19 -10.59
CA SER A 272 6.83 16.83 -11.92
C SER A 272 6.99 15.33 -12.13
N GLY A 273 6.99 14.53 -11.06
CA GLY A 273 7.05 13.08 -11.15
C GLY A 273 5.88 12.35 -10.49
N PHE A 274 5.82 11.04 -10.72
CA PHE A 274 4.91 10.11 -10.05
C PHE A 274 5.65 8.85 -9.67
N GLY A 275 5.18 8.17 -8.63
CA GLY A 275 5.88 7.03 -8.07
C GLY A 275 5.28 6.60 -6.75
N HIS A 276 6.10 5.94 -5.93
CA HIS A 276 5.77 5.63 -4.56
C HIS A 276 7.05 5.48 -3.72
N ALA A 277 7.06 6.07 -2.53
CA ALA A 277 8.04 5.86 -1.49
C ALA A 277 7.58 4.72 -0.57
N GLY A 278 8.54 3.95 -0.06
CA GLY A 278 8.31 2.91 0.92
C GLY A 278 8.88 3.27 2.28
N VAL A 279 8.36 2.63 3.32
CA VAL A 279 8.96 2.66 4.66
C VAL A 279 10.39 2.09 4.56
N GLY A 280 11.34 2.76 5.20
CA GLY A 280 12.78 2.43 5.12
C GLY A 280 13.55 3.23 4.07
N GLY A 281 12.88 4.10 3.29
CA GLY A 281 13.53 5.05 2.40
C GLY A 281 13.68 4.58 0.95
N SER A 282 13.12 3.42 0.59
CA SER A 282 13.00 3.03 -0.80
C SER A 282 12.08 4.00 -1.55
N ILE A 283 12.39 4.27 -2.80
CA ILE A 283 11.54 5.08 -3.66
C ILE A 283 11.58 4.49 -5.05
N GLY A 284 10.53 4.67 -5.82
CA GLY A 284 10.58 4.43 -7.26
C GLY A 284 9.73 5.49 -7.93
N ALA A 285 10.28 6.12 -8.97
CA ALA A 285 9.63 7.27 -9.58
C ALA A 285 9.97 7.45 -11.06
N TYR A 286 9.08 8.15 -11.76
CA TYR A 286 9.28 8.64 -13.11
C TYR A 286 9.11 10.16 -13.15
N HIS A 287 10.12 10.86 -13.62
CA HIS A 287 10.11 12.30 -13.84
C HIS A 287 9.65 12.62 -15.27
N ARG A 288 8.42 13.13 -15.40
CA ARG A 288 7.76 13.29 -16.72
C ARG A 288 8.53 14.21 -17.68
N PRO A 289 9.03 15.39 -17.27
CA PRO A 289 9.66 16.32 -18.21
C PRO A 289 10.93 15.77 -18.85
N THR A 290 11.73 14.99 -18.11
CA THR A 290 13.02 14.47 -18.62
C THR A 290 12.93 13.02 -19.10
N GLY A 291 11.84 12.33 -18.78
CA GLY A 291 11.69 10.89 -19.01
C GLY A 291 12.60 10.02 -18.14
N LEU A 292 13.16 10.59 -17.07
CA LEU A 292 14.06 9.89 -16.14
C LEU A 292 13.25 9.00 -15.19
N ALA A 293 13.59 7.72 -15.13
CA ALA A 293 13.11 6.80 -14.09
C ALA A 293 14.23 6.57 -13.06
N MET A 294 13.85 6.42 -11.79
CA MET A 294 14.79 6.22 -10.68
C MET A 294 14.18 5.35 -9.59
N ALA A 295 15.05 4.76 -8.78
CA ALA A 295 14.72 4.05 -7.55
C ALA A 295 15.90 3.99 -6.58
#